data_AF-Q6KHX6-F1
#
_entry.id   AF-Q6KHX6-F1
#
_cell.length_a   1.000
_cell.length_b   1.000
_cell.length_c   1.000
_cell.angle_alpha   90.00
_cell.angle_beta   90.00
_cell.angle_gamma   90.00
#
_symmetry.space_group_name_H-M   'P 1'
#
loop_
_entity.id
_entity.type
_entity.pdbx_description
1 polymer ?
#
loop_
_entity_poly.entity_id
_entity_poly.type
_entity_poly.pdbx_seq_one_letter_code
_entity_poly.pdbx_strand_id
1 'polypeptide(L)'
;MKNFKELDLNSQKKIYGGGFFTALIALIPLLTTSVISIVGSIKLSQSNSGELKTKDTTVKFENPDPIDDSKKNNVSTKPPIYFVY
;
A
#
# COMPACT_ATOMS: atom_id res chain seq x y z
N MET A 1 -13.46 -19.96 -49.96
CA MET A 1 -13.94 -18.73 -49.28
C MET A 1 -14.74 -19.14 -48.05
N LYS A 2 -14.37 -18.69 -46.85
CA LYS A 2 -15.11 -19.01 -45.61
C LYS A 2 -16.44 -18.26 -45.63
N ASN A 3 -17.55 -18.99 -45.50
CA ASN A 3 -18.89 -18.43 -45.41
C ASN A 3 -19.01 -17.60 -44.13
N PHE A 4 -19.03 -16.28 -44.25
CA PHE A 4 -19.38 -15.40 -43.14
C PHE A 4 -20.88 -15.54 -42.87
N LYS A 5 -21.21 -16.18 -41.75
CA LYS A 5 -22.59 -16.26 -41.26
C LYS A 5 -22.91 -14.94 -40.58
N GLU A 6 -23.91 -14.24 -41.09
CA GLU A 6 -24.37 -12.97 -40.52
C GLU A 6 -24.80 -13.19 -39.06
N LEU A 7 -24.31 -12.34 -38.16
CA LEU A 7 -24.46 -12.53 -36.73
C LEU A 7 -25.86 -12.06 -36.30
N ASP A 8 -26.66 -12.97 -35.74
CA ASP A 8 -27.99 -12.65 -35.21
C ASP A 8 -27.95 -11.49 -34.20
N LEU A 9 -28.96 -10.61 -34.25
CA LEU A 9 -29.04 -9.40 -33.42
C LEU A 9 -28.97 -9.70 -31.92
N ASN A 10 -29.47 -10.86 -31.49
CA ASN A 10 -29.36 -11.29 -30.09
C ASN A 10 -27.92 -11.67 -29.69
N SER A 11 -27.16 -12.24 -30.63
CA SER A 11 -25.75 -12.58 -30.40
C SER A 11 -24.89 -11.32 -30.30
N GLN A 12 -25.19 -10.29 -31.09
CA GLN A 12 -24.52 -9.00 -31.02
C GLN A 12 -24.80 -8.30 -29.67
N LYS A 13 -26.07 -8.25 -29.22
CA LYS A 13 -26.41 -7.67 -27.91
C LYS A 13 -25.71 -8.35 -26.73
N LYS A 14 -25.50 -9.66 -26.80
CA LYS A 14 -24.77 -10.41 -25.76
C LYS A 14 -23.29 -10.06 -25.72
N ILE A 15 -22.67 -9.82 -26.88
CA ILE A 15 -21.28 -9.38 -27.00
C ILE A 15 -21.11 -7.94 -26.46
N TYR A 16 -22.00 -7.02 -26.86
CA TYR A 16 -21.97 -5.64 -26.37
C TYR A 16 -22.32 -5.52 -24.88
N GLY A 17 -23.31 -6.29 -24.40
CA GLY A 17 -23.69 -6.32 -22.99
C GLY A 17 -22.60 -6.90 -22.09
N GLY A 18 -21.84 -7.89 -22.58
CA GLY A 18 -20.69 -8.45 -21.87
C GLY A 18 -19.57 -7.43 -21.64
N GLY A 19 -19.35 -6.51 -22.58
CA GLY A 19 -18.33 -5.46 -22.47
C GLY A 19 -18.54 -4.50 -21.30
N PHE A 20 -19.80 -4.20 -20.95
CA PHE A 20 -20.11 -3.36 -19.79
C PHE A 20 -19.82 -4.09 -18.48
N PHE A 21 -20.18 -5.37 -18.38
CA PHE A 21 -19.90 -6.18 -17.19
C PHE A 21 -18.40 -6.42 -17.00
N THR A 22 -17.63 -6.65 -18.07
CA THR A 22 -16.18 -6.82 -17.96
C THR A 22 -15.49 -5.54 -17.52
N ALA A 23 -15.95 -4.36 -17.99
CA ALA A 23 -15.47 -3.07 -17.52
C ALA A 23 -15.75 -2.85 -16.03
N LEU A 24 -16.93 -3.26 -15.54
CA LEU A 24 -17.28 -3.19 -14.13
C LEU A 24 -16.44 -4.12 -13.25
N ILE A 25 -16.19 -5.35 -13.72
CA ILE A 25 -15.33 -6.32 -13.01
C ILE A 25 -13.89 -5.80 -12.93
N ALA A 26 -13.39 -5.16 -13.99
CA ALA A 26 -12.06 -4.56 -14.00
C ALA A 26 -11.92 -3.37 -13.01
N LEU A 27 -13.03 -2.78 -12.56
CA LEU A 27 -13.03 -1.69 -11.58
C LEU A 27 -12.87 -2.19 -10.13
N ILE A 28 -13.22 -3.46 -9.86
CA ILE A 28 -13.21 -4.03 -8.51
C ILE A 28 -11.81 -3.95 -7.84
N PRO A 29 -10.70 -4.34 -8.50
CA PRO A 29 -9.36 -4.25 -7.89
C PRO A 29 -8.92 -2.82 -7.57
N LEU A 30 -9.37 -1.84 -8.37
CA LEU A 30 -9.06 -0.43 -8.14
C LEU A 30 -9.73 0.08 -6.86
N LEU A 31 -11.00 -0.29 -6.68
CA LEU A 31 -11.79 0.09 -5.52
C LEU A 31 -11.24 -0.57 -4.24
N THR A 32 -10.90 -1.85 -4.28
CA THR A 32 -10.35 -2.55 -3.11
C THR A 32 -8.99 -1.99 -2.69
N THR A 33 -8.11 -1.71 -3.65
CA THR A 33 -6.79 -1.10 -3.36
C THR A 33 -6.95 0.28 -2.72
N SER A 34 -7.90 1.09 -3.22
CA SER A 34 -8.17 2.42 -2.68
C SER A 34 -8.70 2.36 -1.24
N VAL A 35 -9.64 1.46 -0.96
CA VAL A 35 -10.20 1.28 0.39
C VAL A 35 -9.14 0.79 1.37
N ILE A 36 -8.31 -0.19 0.98
CA ILE A 36 -7.23 -0.71 1.83
C ILE A 36 -6.22 0.39 2.16
N SER A 37 -5.86 1.23 1.18
CA SER A 37 -4.94 2.36 1.39
C SER A 37 -5.50 3.38 2.39
N ILE A 38 -6.79 3.72 2.30
CA ILE A 38 -7.44 4.66 3.22
C ILE A 38 -7.51 4.05 4.63
N VAL A 39 -7.96 2.81 4.76
CA VAL A 39 -8.05 2.11 6.06
C VAL A 39 -6.67 1.95 6.69
N GLY A 40 -5.65 1.62 5.90
CA GLY A 40 -4.26 1.55 6.34
C GLY A 40 -3.76 2.90 6.84
N SER A 41 -4.07 3.99 6.13
CA SER A 41 -3.68 5.35 6.52
C SER A 41 -4.37 5.80 7.80
N ILE A 42 -5.66 5.50 7.96
CA ILE A 42 -6.41 5.81 9.19
C ILE A 42 -5.85 5.02 10.37
N LYS A 43 -5.55 3.73 10.18
CA LYS A 43 -4.94 2.90 11.23
C LYS A 43 -3.54 3.39 11.59
N LEU A 44 -2.70 3.72 10.61
CA LEU A 44 -1.38 4.31 10.84
C LEU A 44 -1.46 5.64 11.59
N SER A 45 -2.42 6.49 11.24
CA SER A 45 -2.63 7.79 11.89
C SER A 45 -3.06 7.67 13.36
N GLN A 46 -3.85 6.64 13.70
CA GLN A 46 -4.32 6.40 15.06
C GLN A 46 -3.45 5.42 15.86
N SER A 47 -2.40 4.85 15.26
CA SER A 47 -1.56 3.87 15.93
C SER A 47 -0.40 4.52 16.67
N ASN A 48 -0.24 4.19 17.96
CA ASN A 48 0.90 4.64 18.76
C ASN A 48 2.21 3.96 18.34
N SER A 49 2.13 2.80 17.69
CA SER A 49 3.32 2.12 17.14
C SER A 49 2.98 1.41 15.84
N GLY A 50 3.96 1.23 14.96
CA GLY A 50 3.73 0.67 13.64
C GLY A 50 5.00 0.34 12.88
N GLU A 51 4.84 -0.45 11.82
CA GLU A 51 5.93 -0.87 10.94
C GLU A 51 5.51 -0.68 9.48
N LEU A 52 6.21 0.21 8.79
CA LEU A 52 6.07 0.44 7.35
C LEU A 52 7.09 -0.42 6.62
N LYS A 53 6.61 -1.49 5.97
CA LYS A 53 7.44 -2.33 5.10
C LYS A 53 7.25 -1.93 3.64
N THR A 54 8.34 -1.47 3.03
CA THR A 54 8.49 -1.33 1.59
C THR A 54 9.43 -2.42 1.09
N LYS A 55 9.47 -2.69 -0.22
CA LYS A 55 10.29 -3.74 -0.83
C LYS A 55 11.77 -3.67 -0.43
N ASP A 56 12.29 -2.46 -0.26
CA ASP A 56 13.72 -2.22 -0.04
C ASP A 56 14.05 -1.79 1.39
N THR A 57 13.05 -1.41 2.20
CA THR A 57 13.28 -0.83 3.52
C THR A 57 12.08 -1.03 4.44
N THR A 58 12.39 -1.28 5.70
CA THR A 58 11.41 -1.38 6.78
C THR A 58 11.67 -0.26 7.78
N VAL A 59 10.66 0.60 7.99
CA VAL A 59 10.72 1.68 8.98
C VAL A 59 9.75 1.36 10.10
N LYS A 60 10.28 1.21 11.32
CA LYS A 60 9.49 1.02 12.55
C LYS A 60 9.38 2.36 13.27
N PHE A 61 8.19 2.67 13.77
CA PHE A 61 7.94 3.86 14.58
C PHE A 61 7.12 3.48 15.80
N GLU A 62 7.44 4.13 16.91
CA GLU A 62 6.81 3.93 18.21
C GLU A 62 6.80 5.31 18.86
N ASN A 63 5.61 5.86 19.09
CA ASN A 63 5.47 7.06 19.89
C ASN A 63 5.85 6.68 21.32
N PRO A 64 6.91 7.28 21.88
CA PRO A 64 7.18 7.08 23.29
C PRO A 64 5.95 7.61 24.05
N ASP A 65 5.42 6.79 24.97
CA ASP A 65 4.47 7.30 25.94
C ASP A 65 5.09 8.55 26.61
N PRO A 66 4.31 9.59 26.96
CA PRO A 66 4.83 10.81 27.58
C PRO A 66 5.52 10.60 28.95
N ILE A 67 5.68 9.35 29.38
CA ILE A 67 6.36 8.93 30.61
C ILE A 67 7.78 8.40 30.33
N ASP A 68 8.10 8.02 29.07
CA ASP A 68 9.36 7.32 28.72
C ASP A 68 10.44 8.21 28.07
N ASP A 69 10.20 9.51 27.94
CA ASP A 69 11.20 10.50 27.51
C ASP A 69 12.38 10.68 28.49
N SER A 70 12.33 10.00 29.64
CA SER A 70 13.38 10.04 30.66
C SER A 70 14.45 8.95 30.50
N LYS A 71 14.38 8.06 29.50
CA LYS A 71 15.39 7.03 29.25
C LYS A 71 15.81 6.90 27.79
N LYS A 72 16.61 7.85 27.29
CA LYS A 72 17.63 7.62 26.24
C LYS A 72 18.38 8.91 25.92
N ASN A 73 19.34 9.29 26.76
CA ASN A 73 20.45 10.16 26.37
C ASN A 73 21.65 9.82 27.25
N ASN A 74 22.24 8.65 27.06
CA ASN A 74 23.59 8.36 27.56
C ASN A 74 24.47 8.00 26.38
N VAL A 75 24.65 8.97 25.48
CA VAL A 75 25.76 8.95 24.53
C VAL A 75 27.00 9.28 25.34
N SER A 76 27.65 8.23 25.86
CA SER A 76 28.98 8.35 26.46
C SER A 76 29.97 8.71 25.36
N THR A 77 30.16 10.02 25.15
CA THR A 77 31.21 10.58 24.31
C THR A 77 32.55 10.39 25.00
N LYS A 78 33.16 9.21 24.84
CA LYS A 78 34.60 9.05 25.13
C LYS A 78 35.35 9.95 24.14
N PRO A 79 36.15 10.94 24.59
CA PRO A 79 36.91 11.77 23.68
C PRO A 79 37.91 10.91 22.90
N PRO A 80 38.11 11.17 21.60
CA PRO A 80 39.07 10.40 20.80
C PRO A 80 40.50 10.60 21.32
N ILE A 81 41.26 9.51 21.39
CA ILE A 81 42.69 9.52 21.76
C ILE A 81 43.50 9.75 20.49
N TYR A 82 44.31 10.81 20.47
CA TYR A 82 45.25 11.06 19.37
C TYR A 82 46.62 10.48 19.71
N PHE A 83 47.23 9.77 18.76
CA PHE A 83 48.63 9.36 18.83
C PHE A 83 49.47 10.41 18.09
N VAL A 84 50.47 10.95 18.78
CA VAL A 84 51.51 11.80 18.17
C VAL A 84 52.67 10.88 17.81
N TYR A 85 53.05 10.86 16.53
CA TYR A 85 54.27 10.20 16.03
C TYR A 85 55.41 11.22 16.00
#